data_AF-A0AAT9L346-F1
#
_entry.id   AF-A0AAT9L346-F1
#
_cell.length_a   1.000
_cell.length_b   1.000
_cell.length_c   1.000
_cell.angle_alpha   90.00
_cell.angle_beta   90.00
_cell.angle_gamma   90.00
#
_symmetry.space_group_name_H-M   'P 1'
#
loop_
_entity.id
_entity.type
_entity.pdbx_description
1 polymer ?
#
loop_
_entity_poly.entity_id
_entity_poly.type
_entity_poly.pdbx_seq_one_letter_code
_entity_poly.pdbx_strand_id
1 'polypeptide(L)'
;MNQCTAVALLPPPDHVVRLAAPGHLPEAGYVLCELGDDHEEDHASLLWDDDANREGIWVRWNGAGARLAGLAWCPAIDARSEDACGLFAGHPSAHDWDVLDPTLEAVAAVVDGWPPDPAAPRPDPLDGA
;
A
#
# COMPACT_ATOMS: atom_id res chain seq x y z
N MET A 1 12.43 9.08 -0.91
CA MET A 1 13.01 7.74 -0.65
C MET A 1 12.32 6.79 -1.59
N ASN A 2 12.98 5.80 -2.20
CA ASN A 2 12.24 4.88 -3.08
C ASN A 2 11.49 3.86 -2.23
N GLN A 3 10.41 3.29 -2.74
CA GLN A 3 9.73 2.20 -2.06
C GLN A 3 10.64 0.96 -1.97
N CYS A 4 10.59 0.29 -0.83
CA CYS A 4 11.27 -0.99 -0.62
C CYS A 4 10.69 -2.06 -1.55
N THR A 5 11.54 -2.79 -2.25
CA THR A 5 11.12 -3.80 -3.25
C THR A 5 10.94 -5.20 -2.65
N ALA A 6 10.95 -5.33 -1.33
CA ALA A 6 10.79 -6.62 -0.67
C ALA A 6 9.36 -7.14 -0.87
N VAL A 7 9.24 -8.44 -1.17
CA VAL A 7 7.96 -9.11 -1.42
C VAL A 7 7.83 -10.31 -0.50
N ALA A 8 6.61 -10.58 -0.05
CA ALA A 8 6.25 -11.84 0.60
C ALA A 8 5.11 -12.54 -0.13
N LEU A 9 5.10 -13.88 -0.06
CA LEU A 9 3.96 -14.70 -0.47
C LEU A 9 3.20 -15.15 0.77
N LEU A 10 1.93 -14.79 0.83
CA LEU A 10 1.04 -15.15 1.93
C LEU A 10 0.15 -16.32 1.50
N PRO A 11 0.14 -17.43 2.25
CA PRO A 11 -0.80 -18.51 1.97
C PRO A 11 -2.23 -18.00 2.12
N PRO A 12 -3.18 -18.53 1.33
CA PRO A 12 -4.58 -18.16 1.48
C PRO A 12 -5.07 -18.51 2.91
N PRO A 13 -5.82 -17.61 3.57
CA PRO A 13 -6.42 -17.93 4.87
C PRO A 13 -7.31 -19.17 4.81
N ASP A 14 -7.39 -19.92 5.91
CA ASP A 14 -8.18 -21.16 5.98
C ASP A 14 -9.63 -21.00 5.50
N HIS A 15 -10.24 -19.85 5.77
CA HIS A 15 -11.61 -19.59 5.34
C HIS A 15 -11.73 -19.42 3.82
N VAL A 16 -10.69 -18.93 3.14
CA VAL A 16 -10.60 -18.87 1.67
C VAL A 16 -10.35 -20.27 1.11
N VAL A 17 -9.48 -21.05 1.75
CA VAL A 17 -9.22 -22.46 1.36
C VAL A 17 -10.51 -23.29 1.39
N ARG A 18 -11.42 -23.05 2.35
CA ARG A 18 -12.71 -23.74 2.41
C ARG A 18 -13.66 -23.45 1.25
N LEU A 19 -13.42 -22.38 0.49
CA LEU A 19 -14.20 -22.03 -0.72
C LEU A 19 -13.63 -22.69 -1.99
N ALA A 20 -12.48 -23.34 -1.89
CA ALA A 20 -11.79 -23.96 -3.01
C ALA A 20 -12.60 -25.08 -3.67
N ALA A 21 -12.54 -25.17 -5.00
CA ALA A 21 -13.03 -26.34 -5.70
C ALA A 21 -12.18 -27.58 -5.33
N PRO A 22 -12.75 -28.79 -5.27
CA PRO A 22 -11.99 -30.00 -4.98
C PRO A 22 -10.76 -30.12 -5.89
N GLY A 23 -9.58 -30.29 -5.27
CA GLY A 23 -8.30 -30.42 -5.98
C GLY A 23 -7.70 -29.10 -6.50
N HIS A 24 -8.31 -27.94 -6.25
CA HIS A 24 -7.85 -26.64 -6.75
C HIS A 24 -7.73 -25.63 -5.61
N LEU A 25 -6.60 -25.68 -4.90
CA LEU A 25 -6.31 -24.70 -3.84
C LEU A 25 -6.00 -23.32 -4.46
N PRO A 26 -6.42 -22.23 -3.81
CA PRO A 26 -5.97 -20.89 -4.18
C PRO A 26 -4.46 -20.78 -4.06
N GLU A 27 -3.86 -20.04 -4.98
CA GLU A 27 -2.44 -19.70 -4.93
C GLU A 27 -2.16 -18.70 -3.80
N ALA A 28 -0.89 -18.63 -3.38
CA ALA A 28 -0.44 -17.62 -2.42
C ALA A 28 -0.54 -16.21 -3.04
N GLY A 29 -1.03 -15.26 -2.25
CA GLY A 29 -1.07 -13.84 -2.63
C GLY A 29 0.30 -13.21 -2.43
N TYR A 30 0.67 -12.26 -3.29
CA TYR A 30 1.87 -11.45 -3.11
C TYR A 30 1.54 -10.15 -2.38
N VAL A 31 2.46 -9.68 -1.53
CA VAL A 31 2.43 -8.35 -0.91
C VAL A 31 3.78 -7.68 -1.08
N LEU A 32 3.78 -6.38 -1.35
CA LEU A 32 4.97 -5.55 -1.54
C LEU A 32 5.15 -4.66 -0.31
N CYS A 33 6.39 -4.46 0.14
CA CYS A 33 6.68 -3.56 1.25
C CYS A 33 6.25 -2.11 0.92
N GLU A 34 5.49 -1.48 1.81
CA GLU A 34 5.03 -0.10 1.68
C GLU A 34 5.99 0.92 2.31
N LEU A 35 7.02 0.44 3.02
CA LEU A 35 8.03 1.30 3.61
C LEU A 35 9.00 1.81 2.54
N GLY A 36 9.64 2.95 2.81
CA GLY A 36 10.78 3.39 2.02
C GLY A 36 11.97 2.43 2.14
N ASP A 37 12.90 2.48 1.18
CA ASP A 37 14.12 1.68 1.15
C ASP A 37 15.07 1.99 2.33
N ASP A 38 16.15 1.19 2.45
CA ASP A 38 17.17 1.32 3.48
C ASP A 38 16.68 1.20 4.94
N HIS A 39 15.65 0.39 5.19
CA HIS A 39 15.21 0.01 6.54
C HIS A 39 15.72 -1.39 6.96
N GLU A 40 15.99 -1.60 8.26
CA GLU A 40 16.50 -2.88 8.79
C GLU A 40 15.43 -3.71 9.51
N GLU A 41 14.32 -3.07 9.89
CA GLU A 41 13.20 -3.68 10.58
C GLU A 41 12.36 -4.56 9.64
N ASP A 42 11.42 -5.33 10.20
CA ASP A 42 10.47 -6.12 9.43
C ASP A 42 9.76 -5.25 8.38
N HIS A 43 9.75 -5.75 7.14
CA HIS A 43 8.93 -5.23 6.06
C HIS A 43 7.46 -5.24 6.44
N ALA A 44 6.68 -4.33 5.86
CA ALA A 44 5.28 -4.17 6.20
C ALA A 44 4.42 -3.80 4.99
N SER A 45 3.18 -4.30 4.97
CA SER A 45 2.14 -3.90 4.03
C SER A 45 0.80 -3.93 4.72
N LEU A 46 -0.04 -2.93 4.45
CA LEU A 46 -1.39 -2.86 4.94
C LEU A 46 -2.25 -3.87 4.19
N LEU A 47 -3.01 -4.68 4.92
CA LEU A 47 -4.00 -5.58 4.32
C LEU A 47 -5.42 -5.04 4.44
N TRP A 48 -5.77 -4.52 5.62
CA TRP A 48 -7.12 -4.04 5.92
C TRP A 48 -7.08 -2.85 6.86
N ASP A 49 -8.04 -1.95 6.71
CA ASP A 49 -8.32 -0.92 7.70
C ASP A 49 -9.24 -1.48 8.80
N ASP A 50 -8.99 -1.09 10.04
CA ASP A 50 -9.82 -1.35 11.22
C ASP A 50 -10.20 -0.02 11.88
N ASP A 51 -11.15 0.67 11.23
CA ASP A 51 -11.74 1.92 11.69
C ASP A 51 -12.21 1.87 13.15
N ALA A 52 -12.75 0.72 13.59
CA ALA A 52 -13.31 0.58 14.92
C ALA A 52 -12.22 0.71 16.00
N ASN A 53 -11.02 0.20 15.73
CA ASN A 53 -9.87 0.31 16.62
C ASN A 53 -8.95 1.50 16.29
N ARG A 54 -9.18 2.17 15.15
CA ARG A 54 -8.28 3.21 14.58
C ARG A 54 -6.88 2.65 14.32
N GLU A 55 -6.85 1.43 13.80
CA GLU A 55 -5.64 0.69 13.46
C GLU A 55 -5.73 0.20 12.01
N GLY A 56 -4.58 -0.10 11.42
CA GLY A 56 -4.53 -0.97 10.25
C GLY A 56 -4.20 -2.40 10.69
N ILE A 57 -4.67 -3.37 9.94
CA ILE A 57 -4.19 -4.75 10.01
C ILE A 57 -3.07 -4.91 8.99
N TRP A 58 -1.86 -5.03 9.49
CA TRP A 58 -0.64 -5.12 8.72
C TRP A 58 -0.14 -6.55 8.66
N VAL A 59 0.44 -6.93 7.53
CA VAL A 59 1.38 -8.04 7.49
C VAL A 59 2.79 -7.51 7.73
N ARG A 60 3.53 -8.16 8.62
CA ARG A 60 4.93 -7.87 8.89
C ARG A 60 5.78 -9.09 8.65
N TRP A 61 6.89 -8.94 7.92
CA TRP A 61 7.75 -10.08 7.58
C TRP A 61 9.23 -9.75 7.55
N ASN A 62 10.02 -10.80 7.75
CA ASN A 62 11.47 -10.80 7.60
C ASN A 62 11.92 -12.22 7.17
N GLY A 63 13.23 -12.49 7.21
CA GLY A 63 13.78 -13.80 6.85
C GLY A 63 13.27 -14.98 7.68
N ALA A 64 12.66 -14.76 8.85
CA ALA A 64 12.08 -15.80 9.69
C ALA A 64 10.61 -16.12 9.37
N GLY A 65 9.89 -15.25 8.66
CA GLY A 65 8.51 -15.48 8.26
C GLY A 65 7.64 -14.22 8.31
N ALA A 66 6.33 -14.41 8.10
CA ALA A 66 5.32 -13.36 8.10
C ALA A 66 4.31 -13.53 9.26
N ARG A 67 3.84 -12.40 9.81
CA ARG A 67 2.80 -12.36 10.86
C ARG A 67 1.84 -11.20 10.62
N LEU A 68 0.60 -11.35 11.06
CA LEU A 68 -0.37 -10.26 11.10
C LEU A 68 -0.26 -9.48 12.41
N ALA A 69 -0.44 -8.16 12.35
CA ALA A 69 -0.48 -7.29 13.51
C ALA A 69 -1.48 -6.14 13.29
N GLY A 70 -2.34 -5.89 14.29
CA GLY A 70 -3.05 -4.61 14.39
C GLY A 70 -2.08 -3.54 14.89
N LEU A 71 -1.97 -2.44 14.16
CA LEU A 71 -1.09 -1.32 14.51
C LEU A 71 -1.81 0.00 14.27
N ALA A 72 -1.77 0.86 15.28
CA ALA A 72 -2.29 2.23 15.18
C ALA A 72 -1.67 2.99 14.01
N TRP A 73 -2.47 3.84 13.38
CA TRP A 73 -2.02 4.75 12.32
C TRP A 73 -1.00 5.77 12.84
N CYS A 74 -0.08 6.18 11.98
CA CYS A 74 0.85 7.25 12.26
C CYS A 74 0.08 8.58 12.41
N PRO A 75 0.31 9.35 13.50
CA PRO A 75 -0.48 10.57 13.76
C PRO A 75 -0.02 11.78 12.93
N ALA A 76 0.99 11.62 12.08
CA ALA A 76 1.57 12.71 11.32
C ALA A 76 0.64 13.14 10.18
N ILE A 77 0.58 14.46 9.96
CA ILE A 77 -0.16 15.10 8.87
C ILE A 77 0.83 15.88 8.02
N ASP A 78 0.77 15.73 6.69
CA ASP A 78 1.57 16.55 5.79
C ASP A 78 1.08 18.00 5.83
N ALA A 79 1.92 18.92 6.26
CA ALA A 79 1.58 20.35 6.31
C ALA A 79 1.34 20.97 4.91
N ARG A 80 1.74 20.28 3.84
CA ARG A 80 1.61 20.74 2.45
C ARG A 80 0.26 20.41 1.85
N SER A 81 -0.28 19.22 2.12
CA SER A 81 -1.52 18.72 1.52
C SER A 81 -2.64 18.50 2.54
N GLU A 82 -2.34 18.58 3.84
CA GLU A 82 -3.24 18.21 4.95
C GLU A 82 -3.59 16.71 5.00
N ASP A 83 -2.90 15.87 4.22
CA ASP A 83 -3.11 14.42 4.21
C ASP A 83 -2.46 13.74 5.42
N ALA A 84 -3.11 12.70 5.92
CA ALA A 84 -2.58 11.87 7.00
C ALA A 84 -1.60 10.82 6.48
N CYS A 85 -0.63 10.44 7.31
CA CYS A 85 0.34 9.42 6.96
C CYS A 85 -0.32 8.04 6.95
N GLY A 86 -0.32 7.37 5.80
CA GLY A 86 -0.88 6.03 5.59
C GLY A 86 -0.05 4.88 6.15
N LEU A 87 0.97 5.14 6.98
CA LEU A 87 1.78 4.10 7.63
C LEU A 87 1.41 3.93 9.11
N PHE A 88 1.84 2.82 9.71
CA PHE A 88 1.65 2.58 11.15
C PHE A 88 2.54 3.47 12.03
N ALA A 89 2.12 3.70 13.27
CA ALA A 89 2.85 4.49 14.25
C ALA A 89 4.21 3.85 14.59
N GLY A 90 5.29 4.65 14.50
CA GLY A 90 6.64 4.17 14.74
C GLY A 90 7.24 3.36 13.58
N HIS A 91 6.72 3.56 12.36
CA HIS A 91 7.36 3.06 11.15
C HIS A 91 8.81 3.58 11.05
N PRO A 92 9.75 2.77 10.50
CA PRO A 92 11.18 3.08 10.53
C PRO A 92 11.65 3.97 9.37
N SER A 93 10.81 4.15 8.34
CA SER A 93 11.15 4.88 7.12
C SER A 93 10.70 6.34 7.18
N ALA A 94 10.88 7.06 6.07
CA ALA A 94 10.18 8.33 5.88
C ALA A 94 8.65 8.12 5.90
N HIS A 95 7.90 9.20 6.11
CA HIS A 95 6.44 9.17 5.95
C HIS A 95 6.07 8.77 4.51
N ASP A 96 4.90 8.17 4.33
CA ASP A 96 4.40 7.69 3.03
C ASP A 96 4.48 8.74 1.92
N TRP A 97 4.16 9.99 2.21
CA TRP A 97 4.27 11.09 1.23
C TRP A 97 5.71 11.39 0.77
N ASP A 98 6.73 10.88 1.47
CA ASP A 98 8.14 10.97 1.08
C ASP A 98 8.68 9.65 0.48
N VAL A 99 7.83 8.60 0.41
CA VAL A 99 8.11 7.32 -0.24
C VAL A 99 7.60 7.37 -1.68
N LEU A 100 8.51 7.21 -2.63
CA LEU A 100 8.25 7.23 -4.06
C LEU A 100 8.15 5.80 -4.56
N ASP A 101 6.99 5.40 -5.07
CA ASP A 101 6.85 4.15 -5.84
C ASP A 101 7.35 4.38 -7.28
N PRO A 102 8.52 3.82 -7.66
CA PRO A 102 9.06 4.02 -9.00
C PRO A 102 8.19 3.41 -10.10
N THR A 103 7.37 2.41 -9.76
CA THR A 103 6.42 1.78 -10.69
C THR A 103 5.27 2.74 -10.96
N LEU A 104 4.72 3.35 -9.91
CA LEU A 104 3.66 4.34 -10.06
C LEU A 104 4.12 5.57 -10.83
N GLU A 105 5.34 6.07 -10.55
CA GLU A 105 5.97 7.16 -11.32
C GLU A 105 6.11 6.81 -12.81
N ALA A 106 6.56 5.59 -13.11
CA ALA A 106 6.67 5.13 -14.49
C ALA A 106 5.31 5.01 -15.18
N VAL A 107 4.28 4.53 -14.47
CA VAL A 107 2.91 4.47 -14.98
C VAL A 107 2.36 5.88 -15.23
N ALA A 108 2.54 6.81 -14.29
CA ALA A 108 2.11 8.19 -14.43
C ALA A 108 2.74 8.86 -15.66
N ALA A 109 4.05 8.68 -15.86
CA ALA A 109 4.75 9.21 -17.03
C ALA A 109 4.21 8.65 -18.37
N VAL A 110 3.77 7.39 -18.40
CA VAL A 110 3.13 6.79 -19.58
C VAL A 110 1.74 7.38 -19.81
N VAL A 111 0.95 7.55 -18.74
CA VAL A 111 -0.41 8.09 -18.80
C VAL A 111 -0.39 9.55 -19.27
N ASP A 112 0.52 10.38 -18.77
CA ASP A 112 0.69 11.78 -19.19
C ASP A 112 1.05 11.92 -20.68
N GLY A 113 1.68 10.90 -21.25
CA GLY A 113 2.00 10.84 -22.67
C GLY A 113 0.84 10.35 -23.56
N TRP A 114 -0.25 9.84 -22.99
CA TRP A 114 -1.38 9.32 -23.75
C TRP A 114 -2.27 10.46 -24.25
N PRO A 115 -2.74 10.44 -25.52
CA PRO A 115 -3.76 11.38 -25.96
C PRO A 115 -5.00 11.30 -25.06
N PRO A 116 -5.64 12.43 -24.74
CA PRO A 116 -6.83 12.42 -23.89
C PRO A 116 -7.89 11.49 -24.47
N ASP A 117 -8.59 10.76 -23.60
CA ASP A 117 -9.69 9.89 -24.02
C ASP A 117 -10.71 10.75 -24.81
N PRO A 118 -10.97 10.45 -26.09
CA PRO A 118 -11.93 11.20 -26.89
C PRO A 118 -13.37 11.11 -26.34
N ALA A 119 -13.65 10.15 -25.46
CA ALA A 119 -14.92 10.00 -24.74
C ALA A 119 -14.91 10.64 -23.34
N ALA A 120 -13.78 11.19 -22.87
CA ALA A 120 -13.75 11.86 -21.58
C ALA A 120 -14.68 13.08 -21.57
N PRO A 121 -15.47 13.27 -20.50
CA PRO A 121 -16.20 14.51 -20.33
C PRO A 121 -15.22 15.68 -20.31
N ARG A 122 -15.54 16.76 -21.02
CA ARG A 122 -14.74 17.98 -20.95
C ARG A 122 -14.72 18.46 -19.50
N PRO A 123 -13.57 18.89 -18.96
CA PRO A 123 -13.55 19.49 -17.64
C PRO A 123 -14.53 20.68 -17.62
N ASP A 124 -15.33 20.77 -16.55
CA ASP A 124 -16.18 21.93 -16.36
C ASP A 124 -15.32 23.19 -16.35
N PRO A 125 -15.78 24.29 -16.97
CA PRO A 125 -15.10 25.57 -16.85
C PRO A 125 -14.88 25.86 -15.36
N LEU A 126 -13.64 26.18 -14.97
CA LEU A 126 -13.38 26.66 -13.62
C LEU A 126 -14.26 27.90 -13.41
N ASP A 127 -15.26 27.77 -12.53
CA ASP A 127 -16.14 28.88 -12.18
C ASP A 127 -15.33 30.00 -11.52
N GLY A 128 -15.16 31.10 -12.26
CA GLY A 128 -14.88 32.43 -11.70
C GLY A 128 -13.41 32.79 -11.49
N ALA A 129 -12.89 33.63 -12.39
CA ALA A 129 -11.88 34.65 -12.09
C ALA A 129 -12.58 35.99 -11.83
#